data_AF-A0A239HA53-F1
#
_entry.id   AF-A0A239HA53-F1
#
_cell.length_a   1.000
_cell.length_b   1.000
_cell.length_c   1.000
_cell.angle_alpha   90.00
_cell.angle_beta   90.00
_cell.angle_gamma   90.00
#
_symmetry.space_group_name_H-M   'P 1'
#
loop_
_entity.id
_entity.type
_entity.pdbx_description
1 polymer ?
#
loop_
_entity_poly.entity_id
_entity_poly.type
_entity_poly.pdbx_seq_one_letter_code
_entity_poly.pdbx_strand_id
1 'polypeptide(L)'
;MTESTTPDGMETPPDYRAIAADPKAAARATAAVLMSRVVVAALGWIGSVVIARTLSPDEWGQFSFVFALLGLMSVVTDLGVGRVVLARLIDDDVEEIARTASSFLALRFVLGLVGYLLAIAYVLVLGYPSEVVLATAVGGLVVVFATPSHALSVLFQARHRLLLVAVAESVGQVLQLALTVLAAVFAPTLLWFVLPAVANEIFKLVTKGFGIRSRSVGLRPSRHIEIRRWGPYLKEAVPLAIGFALTIAMLKIDVLMLSLLDNFDAVGLYSIGYKFSDMIDTFTLAAVAPVSTLLIASWPDDLTTFRERSRSAATLFIVFGAMAVAGFWPSAEPLIQLLYGDRFVEGAHAARLLVLGAALMSLVMLGIFVLASAGMQRHYPVVALLGLAINVGLNLVLIPRMSYNGAAISTVVTIGVTLVLLWIVIERSMPMSSVLPVRSVAAVAIACAAVSGVAYVAVQQFSAIWLPISVLSAALVGAIVFALVAVGAIESPLPSANKGRHARR
;
A
#
# COMPACT_ATOMS: atom_id res chain seq x y z
N MET A 1 49.35 -0.51 -40.44
CA MET A 1 48.55 -1.73 -40.20
C MET A 1 48.99 -2.31 -38.87
N THR A 2 48.28 -2.00 -37.80
CA THR A 2 48.45 -2.60 -36.48
C THR A 2 47.07 -3.04 -36.07
N GLU A 3 46.78 -4.32 -36.31
CA GLU A 3 45.56 -5.00 -35.86
C GLU A 3 45.53 -4.99 -34.33
N SER A 4 44.55 -4.30 -33.77
CA SER A 4 44.18 -4.45 -32.37
C SER A 4 43.37 -5.73 -32.24
N THR A 5 43.99 -6.76 -31.69
CA THR A 5 43.32 -7.98 -31.24
C THR A 5 42.36 -7.63 -30.11
N THR A 6 41.06 -7.64 -30.42
CA THR A 6 39.99 -7.67 -29.41
C THR A 6 40.13 -8.96 -28.60
N PRO A 7 40.12 -8.91 -27.25
CA PRO A 7 40.13 -10.12 -26.44
C PRO A 7 38.84 -10.91 -26.70
N ASP A 8 39.02 -12.12 -27.21
CA ASP A 8 37.98 -13.10 -27.47
C ASP A 8 37.25 -13.46 -26.17
N GLY A 9 35.91 -13.43 -26.18
CA GLY A 9 35.07 -13.89 -25.07
C GLY A 9 34.29 -12.85 -24.25
N MET A 10 34.08 -11.61 -24.73
CA MET A 10 33.02 -10.76 -24.18
C MET A 10 31.70 -11.06 -24.87
N GLU A 11 30.92 -11.99 -24.32
CA GLU A 11 29.48 -12.05 -24.60
C GLU A 11 28.90 -10.66 -24.31
N THR A 12 28.35 -10.03 -25.34
CA THR A 12 27.61 -8.78 -25.23
C THR A 12 26.58 -8.93 -24.12
N PRO A 13 26.51 -7.99 -23.16
CA PRO A 13 25.49 -8.06 -22.12
C PRO A 13 24.13 -8.22 -22.81
N PRO A 14 23.27 -9.14 -22.33
CA PRO A 14 22.02 -9.45 -23.01
C PRO A 14 21.26 -8.15 -23.24
N ASP A 15 20.74 -7.95 -24.45
CA ASP A 15 19.95 -6.77 -24.79
C ASP A 15 18.69 -6.78 -23.91
N TYR A 16 18.77 -6.05 -22.80
CA TYR A 16 17.69 -5.95 -21.83
C TYR A 16 16.45 -5.30 -22.45
N ARG A 17 16.60 -4.50 -23.53
CA ARG A 17 15.47 -3.96 -24.30
C ARG A 17 14.76 -5.07 -25.09
N ALA A 18 15.50 -6.02 -25.66
CA ALA A 18 14.92 -7.18 -26.35
C ALA A 18 14.21 -8.16 -25.39
N ILE A 19 14.72 -8.37 -24.18
CA ILE A 19 14.05 -9.19 -23.14
C ILE A 19 12.80 -8.48 -22.61
N ALA A 20 12.84 -7.16 -22.44
CA ALA A 20 11.67 -6.35 -22.07
C ALA A 20 10.60 -6.36 -23.17
N ALA A 21 11.00 -6.53 -24.44
CA ALA A 21 10.10 -6.61 -25.58
C ALA A 21 9.42 -7.99 -25.73
N ASP A 22 9.86 -9.05 -25.03
CA ASP A 22 9.14 -10.33 -25.01
C ASP A 22 7.88 -10.25 -24.12
N PRO A 23 6.67 -10.25 -24.73
CA PRO A 23 5.42 -10.10 -23.97
C PRO A 23 5.21 -11.25 -22.98
N LYS A 24 5.71 -12.45 -23.26
CA LYS A 24 5.54 -13.63 -22.39
C LYS A 24 6.46 -13.54 -21.17
N ALA A 25 7.69 -13.07 -21.34
CA ALA A 25 8.61 -12.84 -20.23
C ALA A 25 8.12 -11.71 -19.31
N ALA A 26 7.66 -10.59 -19.88
CA ALA A 26 7.09 -9.47 -19.13
C ALA A 26 5.82 -9.86 -18.35
N ALA A 27 4.92 -10.63 -18.97
CA ALA A 27 3.72 -11.14 -18.31
C ALA A 27 4.04 -12.09 -17.15
N ARG A 28 4.97 -13.03 -17.35
CA ARG A 28 5.42 -13.96 -16.29
C ARG A 28 6.08 -13.21 -15.12
N ALA A 29 6.92 -12.22 -15.39
CA ALA A 29 7.55 -11.41 -14.35
C ALA A 29 6.53 -10.60 -13.55
N THR A 30 5.57 -9.98 -14.23
CA THR A 30 4.48 -9.22 -13.60
C THR A 30 3.60 -10.13 -12.74
N ALA A 31 3.20 -11.29 -13.27
CA ALA A 31 2.42 -12.28 -12.54
C ALA A 31 3.18 -12.81 -11.31
N ALA A 32 4.48 -13.10 -11.44
CA ALA A 32 5.32 -13.55 -10.33
C ALA A 32 5.41 -12.50 -9.22
N VAL A 33 5.55 -11.21 -9.57
CA VAL A 33 5.56 -10.12 -8.58
C VAL A 33 4.20 -10.00 -7.89
N LEU A 34 3.10 -10.03 -8.63
CA LEU A 34 1.76 -9.96 -8.05
C LEU A 34 1.48 -11.14 -7.11
N MET A 35 1.80 -12.37 -7.54
CA MET A 35 1.67 -13.56 -6.70
C MET A 35 2.55 -13.48 -5.45
N SER A 36 3.80 -12.99 -5.58
CA SER A 36 4.67 -12.81 -4.42
C SER A 36 4.10 -11.81 -3.41
N ARG A 37 3.47 -10.72 -3.88
CA ARG A 37 2.82 -9.75 -2.99
C ARG A 37 1.65 -10.36 -2.22
N VAL A 38 0.84 -11.19 -2.88
CA VAL A 38 -0.27 -11.90 -2.23
C VAL A 38 0.26 -12.88 -1.19
N VAL A 39 1.28 -13.68 -1.53
CA VAL A 39 1.91 -14.61 -0.59
C VAL A 39 2.51 -13.88 0.60
N VAL A 40 3.25 -12.79 0.36
CA VAL A 40 3.86 -11.97 1.42
C VAL A 40 2.80 -11.37 2.34
N ALA A 41 1.72 -10.82 1.78
CA ALA A 41 0.61 -10.28 2.55
C ALA A 41 -0.08 -11.36 3.39
N ALA A 42 -0.35 -12.54 2.83
CA ALA A 42 -0.96 -13.65 3.54
C ALA A 42 -0.09 -14.13 4.71
N LEU A 43 1.21 -14.36 4.46
CA LEU A 43 2.16 -14.76 5.50
C LEU A 43 2.32 -13.68 6.59
N GLY A 44 2.34 -12.40 6.20
CA GLY A 44 2.37 -11.27 7.13
C GLY A 44 1.11 -11.20 8.00
N TRP A 45 -0.05 -11.48 7.41
CA TRP A 45 -1.30 -11.51 8.15
C TRP A 45 -1.35 -12.67 9.14
N ILE A 46 -0.95 -13.88 8.73
CA ILE A 46 -0.79 -15.04 9.64
C ILE A 46 0.15 -14.68 10.79
N GLY A 47 1.31 -14.08 10.49
CA GLY A 47 2.26 -13.62 11.51
C GLY A 47 1.62 -12.63 12.48
N SER A 48 0.83 -11.68 11.99
CA SER A 48 0.12 -10.73 12.85
C SER A 48 -0.92 -11.40 13.75
N VAL A 49 -1.61 -12.44 13.26
CA VAL A 49 -2.54 -13.25 14.06
C VAL A 49 -1.80 -13.97 15.18
N VAL A 50 -0.64 -14.58 14.89
CA VAL A 50 0.20 -15.23 15.92
C VAL A 50 0.61 -14.22 16.99
N ILE A 51 1.15 -13.07 16.59
CA ILE A 51 1.60 -12.03 17.53
C ILE A 51 0.45 -11.56 18.42
N ALA A 52 -0.67 -11.17 17.79
CA ALA A 52 -1.82 -10.64 18.51
C ALA A 52 -2.50 -11.69 19.40
N ARG A 53 -2.45 -13.00 19.07
CA ARG A 53 -2.93 -14.07 19.98
C ARG A 53 -2.00 -14.33 21.15
N THR A 54 -0.73 -13.97 21.06
CA THR A 54 0.23 -14.13 22.15
C THR A 54 0.25 -12.90 23.06
N LEU A 55 0.32 -11.70 22.49
CA LEU A 55 0.46 -10.43 23.22
C LEU A 55 -0.87 -9.88 23.73
N SER A 56 -0.87 -9.27 24.92
CA SER A 56 -2.01 -8.47 25.40
C SER A 56 -2.39 -7.33 24.42
N PRO A 57 -3.60 -6.75 24.49
CA PRO A 57 -3.98 -5.68 23.58
C PRO A 57 -3.09 -4.44 23.75
N ASP A 58 -2.63 -4.17 24.98
CA ASP A 58 -1.63 -3.13 25.26
C ASP A 58 -0.29 -3.41 24.55
N GLU A 59 0.31 -4.59 24.73
CA GLU A 59 1.58 -4.94 24.07
C GLU A 59 1.45 -4.98 22.54
N TRP A 60 0.31 -5.47 22.02
CA TRP A 60 -0.02 -5.41 20.59
C TRP A 60 -0.17 -3.97 20.11
N GLY A 61 -0.72 -3.10 20.94
CA GLY A 61 -0.83 -1.66 20.70
C GLY A 61 0.52 -0.98 20.65
N GLN A 62 1.42 -1.29 21.59
CA GLN A 62 2.81 -0.83 21.56
C GLN A 62 3.52 -1.31 20.29
N PHE A 63 3.40 -2.60 19.94
CA PHE A 63 3.94 -3.15 18.70
C PHE A 63 3.41 -2.41 17.47
N SER A 64 2.09 -2.24 17.38
CA SER A 64 1.42 -1.60 16.24
C SER A 64 1.80 -0.12 16.14
N PHE A 65 1.91 0.58 17.26
CA PHE A 65 2.40 1.95 17.32
C PHE A 65 3.84 2.06 16.78
N VAL A 66 4.75 1.19 17.23
CA VAL A 66 6.14 1.19 16.74
C VAL A 66 6.15 1.05 15.22
N PHE A 67 5.46 0.06 14.66
CA PHE A 67 5.44 -0.12 13.20
C PHE A 67 4.65 0.94 12.45
N ALA A 68 3.66 1.59 13.06
CA ALA A 68 2.98 2.75 12.47
C ALA A 68 3.91 3.98 12.41
N LEU A 69 4.66 4.25 13.48
CA LEU A 69 5.68 5.31 13.52
C LEU A 69 6.78 5.07 12.49
N LEU A 70 7.28 3.83 12.40
CA LEU A 70 8.28 3.46 11.38
C LEU A 70 7.70 3.53 9.96
N GLY A 71 6.44 3.17 9.78
CA GLY A 71 5.70 3.34 8.53
C GLY A 71 5.61 4.83 8.14
N LEU A 72 5.37 5.72 9.09
CA LEU A 72 5.37 7.17 8.86
C LEU A 72 6.75 7.68 8.46
N MET A 73 7.84 7.09 8.96
CA MET A 73 9.20 7.45 8.53
C MET A 73 9.46 7.15 7.05
N SER A 74 8.65 6.32 6.38
CA SER A 74 8.74 6.12 4.92
C SER A 74 8.56 7.41 4.11
N VAL A 75 7.85 8.40 4.67
CA VAL A 75 7.74 9.76 4.12
C VAL A 75 9.13 10.39 3.94
N VAL A 76 9.99 10.22 4.94
CA VAL A 76 11.36 10.75 4.95
C VAL A 76 12.31 9.87 4.13
N THR A 77 12.09 8.55 4.10
CA THR A 77 13.05 7.63 3.49
C THR A 77 12.86 7.34 2.01
N ASP A 78 11.66 7.54 1.47
CA ASP A 78 11.39 7.30 0.05
C ASP A 78 11.50 8.56 -0.80
N LEU A 79 10.98 9.72 -0.33
CA LEU A 79 11.00 11.05 -0.97
C LEU A 79 10.78 11.05 -2.51
N GLY A 80 10.21 9.99 -3.07
CA GLY A 80 10.10 9.75 -4.52
C GLY A 80 11.41 9.47 -5.27
N VAL A 81 12.55 9.42 -4.58
CA VAL A 81 13.89 9.42 -5.21
C VAL A 81 14.09 8.22 -6.13
N GLY A 82 13.49 7.06 -5.79
CA GLY A 82 13.56 5.86 -6.60
C GLY A 82 13.05 6.05 -8.03
N ARG A 83 12.01 6.87 -8.24
CA ARG A 83 11.44 7.11 -9.59
C ARG A 83 12.37 7.95 -10.46
N VAL A 84 12.97 9.00 -9.87
CA VAL A 84 13.93 9.88 -10.55
C VAL A 84 15.19 9.10 -10.93
N VAL A 85 15.70 8.28 -10.01
CA VAL A 85 16.90 7.46 -10.26
C VAL A 85 16.62 6.37 -11.30
N LEU A 86 15.43 5.75 -11.28
CA LEU A 86 15.06 4.73 -12.27
C LEU A 86 15.17 5.25 -13.71
N ALA A 87 14.73 6.48 -13.98
CA ALA A 87 14.84 7.09 -15.31
C ALA A 87 16.30 7.27 -15.77
N ARG A 88 17.21 7.59 -14.83
CA ARG A 88 18.64 7.80 -15.09
C ARG A 88 19.43 6.48 -15.22
N LEU A 89 18.83 5.34 -14.85
CA LEU A 89 19.45 4.01 -14.96
C LEU A 89 19.21 3.32 -16.30
N ILE A 90 18.45 3.96 -17.20
CA ILE A 90 18.16 3.50 -18.57
C ILE A 90 19.21 4.03 -19.57
N ASP A 91 20.20 4.80 -19.08
CA ASP A 91 21.33 5.32 -19.86
C ASP A 91 22.21 4.19 -20.45
N ASP A 92 22.95 4.48 -21.51
CA ASP A 92 23.84 3.54 -22.19
C ASP A 92 25.26 3.54 -21.58
N ASP A 93 25.65 4.55 -20.81
CA ASP A 93 26.95 4.62 -20.12
C ASP A 93 27.00 3.76 -18.85
N VAL A 94 27.78 2.68 -18.91
CA VAL A 94 28.00 1.72 -17.82
C VAL A 94 28.61 2.36 -16.58
N GLU A 95 29.53 3.32 -16.74
CA GLU A 95 30.19 3.99 -15.61
C GLU A 95 29.22 4.95 -14.91
N GLU A 96 28.40 5.64 -15.69
CA GLU A 96 27.36 6.54 -15.17
C GLU A 96 26.27 5.78 -14.41
N ILE A 97 25.87 4.61 -14.90
CA ILE A 97 24.97 3.69 -14.19
C ILE A 97 25.59 3.26 -12.85
N ALA A 98 26.88 2.90 -12.84
CA ALA A 98 27.60 2.48 -11.64
C ALA A 98 27.69 3.59 -10.57
N ARG A 99 27.99 4.83 -10.99
CA ARG A 99 28.03 6.03 -10.13
C ARG A 99 26.64 6.38 -9.59
N THR A 100 25.61 6.30 -10.44
CA THR A 100 24.23 6.56 -10.07
C THR A 100 23.72 5.54 -9.05
N ALA A 101 23.97 4.24 -9.26
CA ALA A 101 23.56 3.17 -8.36
C ALA A 101 24.20 3.29 -6.96
N SER A 102 25.51 3.53 -6.90
CA SER A 102 26.24 3.70 -5.63
C SER A 102 25.80 4.96 -4.87
N SER A 103 25.65 6.09 -5.57
CA SER A 103 25.18 7.35 -4.98
C SER A 103 23.73 7.24 -4.47
N PHE A 104 22.87 6.53 -5.18
CA PHE A 104 21.50 6.25 -4.77
C PHE A 104 21.42 5.34 -3.54
N LEU A 105 22.20 4.25 -3.52
CA LEU A 105 22.28 3.36 -2.35
C LEU A 105 22.77 4.09 -1.10
N ALA A 106 23.80 4.93 -1.25
CA ALA A 106 24.34 5.74 -0.15
C ALA A 106 23.31 6.76 0.36
N LEU A 107 22.64 7.49 -0.54
CA LEU A 107 21.57 8.41 -0.18
C LEU A 107 20.45 7.69 0.58
N ARG A 108 20.04 6.51 0.10
CA ARG A 108 18.96 5.71 0.71
C ARG A 108 19.36 5.18 2.09
N PHE A 109 20.62 4.79 2.29
CA PHE A 109 21.12 4.44 3.61
C PHE A 109 21.08 5.63 4.58
N VAL A 110 21.54 6.82 4.14
CA VAL A 110 21.50 8.05 4.96
C VAL A 110 20.06 8.44 5.30
N LEU A 111 19.14 8.42 4.34
CA LEU A 111 17.72 8.69 4.60
C LEU A 111 17.12 7.68 5.57
N GLY A 112 17.49 6.40 5.46
CA GLY A 112 17.12 5.35 6.43
C GLY A 112 17.59 5.66 7.84
N LEU A 113 18.85 6.09 8.00
CA LEU A 113 19.40 6.50 9.29
C LEU A 113 18.72 7.76 9.85
N VAL A 114 18.41 8.74 9.00
CA VAL A 114 17.66 9.94 9.42
C VAL A 114 16.27 9.56 9.91
N GLY A 115 15.53 8.72 9.16
CA GLY A 115 14.21 8.23 9.59
C GLY A 115 14.28 7.47 10.92
N TYR A 116 15.31 6.64 11.11
CA TYR A 116 15.56 5.93 12.37
C TYR A 116 15.77 6.89 13.55
N LEU A 117 16.66 7.86 13.39
CA LEU A 117 16.97 8.84 14.44
C LEU A 117 15.76 9.72 14.76
N LEU A 118 14.94 10.07 13.77
CA LEU A 118 13.70 10.81 13.97
C LEU A 118 12.67 9.99 14.77
N ALA A 119 12.52 8.70 14.47
CA ALA A 119 11.64 7.82 15.24
C ALA A 119 12.08 7.69 16.70
N ILE A 120 13.39 7.53 16.95
CA ILE A 120 13.94 7.51 18.32
C ILE A 120 13.73 8.85 19.01
N ALA A 121 14.04 9.95 18.34
CA ALA A 121 13.86 11.29 18.89
C ALA A 121 12.39 11.52 19.27
N TYR A 122 11.45 11.08 18.43
CA TYR A 122 10.01 11.19 18.69
C TYR A 122 9.63 10.50 20.01
N VAL A 123 10.00 9.24 20.19
CA VAL A 123 9.61 8.49 21.40
C VAL A 123 10.32 8.98 22.67
N LEU A 124 11.57 9.45 22.56
CA LEU A 124 12.32 10.01 23.68
C LEU A 124 11.80 11.38 24.10
N VAL A 125 11.56 12.29 23.15
CA VAL A 125 11.10 13.66 23.43
C VAL A 125 9.70 13.66 24.03
N LEU A 126 8.83 12.76 23.59
CA LEU A 126 7.47 12.63 24.10
C LEU A 126 7.36 11.77 25.37
N GLY A 127 8.48 11.24 25.87
CA GLY A 127 8.52 10.55 27.17
C GLY A 127 7.79 9.21 27.19
N TYR A 128 7.81 8.46 26.07
CA TYR A 128 7.19 7.13 26.01
C TYR A 128 7.86 6.13 26.98
N PRO A 129 7.15 5.07 27.39
CA PRO A 129 7.70 4.03 28.27
C PRO A 129 8.98 3.40 27.72
N SER A 130 9.88 2.96 28.60
CA SER A 130 11.17 2.38 28.24
C SER A 130 11.06 1.16 27.32
N GLU A 131 10.00 0.38 27.47
CA GLU A 131 9.70 -0.78 26.62
C GLU A 131 9.41 -0.37 25.17
N VAL A 132 8.59 0.67 24.99
CA VAL A 132 8.29 1.26 23.68
C VAL A 132 9.55 1.88 23.07
N VAL A 133 10.34 2.62 23.87
CA VAL A 133 11.60 3.20 23.39
C VAL A 133 12.56 2.13 22.91
N LEU A 134 12.72 1.04 23.67
CA LEU A 134 13.58 -0.09 23.28
C LEU A 134 13.04 -0.80 22.03
N ALA A 135 11.74 -1.03 21.95
CA ALA A 135 11.08 -1.62 20.79
C ALA A 135 11.23 -0.72 19.54
N THR A 136 11.16 0.61 19.68
CA THR A 136 11.44 1.57 18.60
C THR A 136 12.92 1.57 18.23
N ALA A 137 13.84 1.49 19.19
CA ALA A 137 15.27 1.47 18.93
C ALA A 137 15.71 0.21 18.17
N VAL A 138 15.14 -0.95 18.50
CA VAL A 138 15.41 -2.21 17.79
C VAL A 138 14.61 -2.27 16.48
N GLY A 139 13.31 -2.00 16.53
CA GLY A 139 12.42 -2.05 15.38
C GLY A 139 12.77 -1.02 14.32
N GLY A 140 13.29 0.13 14.72
CA GLY A 140 13.72 1.17 13.79
C GLY A 140 14.88 0.77 12.89
N LEU A 141 15.63 -0.29 13.23
CA LEU A 141 16.59 -0.91 12.32
C LEU A 141 15.92 -1.46 11.05
N VAL A 142 14.63 -1.79 11.09
CA VAL A 142 13.83 -2.10 9.90
C VAL A 142 13.95 -0.97 8.88
N VAL A 143 13.81 0.29 9.28
CA VAL A 143 13.91 1.44 8.36
C VAL A 143 15.34 1.58 7.80
N VAL A 144 16.35 1.36 8.64
CA VAL A 144 17.77 1.43 8.25
C VAL A 144 18.12 0.39 7.18
N PHE A 145 17.60 -0.83 7.29
CA PHE A 145 17.88 -1.91 6.33
C PHE A 145 16.90 -1.97 5.15
N ALA A 146 15.62 -1.65 5.37
CA ALA A 146 14.59 -1.63 4.34
C ALA A 146 14.88 -0.58 3.27
N THR A 147 15.30 0.62 3.66
CA THR A 147 15.50 1.73 2.72
C THR A 147 16.53 1.40 1.61
N PRO A 148 17.75 0.93 1.93
CA PRO A 148 18.69 0.44 0.91
C PRO A 148 18.25 -0.88 0.25
N SER A 149 17.53 -1.77 0.96
CA SER A 149 16.95 -3.00 0.37
C SER A 149 15.95 -2.68 -0.75
N HIS A 150 15.09 -1.68 -0.55
CA HIS A 150 14.16 -1.17 -1.56
C HIS A 150 14.89 -0.44 -2.68
N ALA A 151 15.96 0.29 -2.39
CA ALA A 151 16.82 0.87 -3.41
C ALA A 151 17.40 -0.20 -4.35
N LEU A 152 17.88 -1.33 -3.80
CA LEU A 152 18.30 -2.47 -4.61
C LEU A 152 17.15 -3.01 -5.46
N SER A 153 15.93 -3.13 -4.91
CA SER A 153 14.75 -3.55 -5.70
C SER A 153 14.51 -2.64 -6.91
N VAL A 154 14.69 -1.32 -6.77
CA VAL A 154 14.61 -0.36 -7.90
C VAL A 154 15.70 -0.62 -8.94
N LEU A 155 16.94 -0.92 -8.49
CA LEU A 155 18.04 -1.26 -9.40
C LEU A 155 17.76 -2.57 -10.18
N PHE A 156 17.24 -3.60 -9.51
CA PHE A 156 16.83 -4.85 -10.17
C PHE A 156 15.65 -4.64 -11.12
N GLN A 157 14.71 -3.76 -10.77
CA GLN A 157 13.59 -3.37 -11.64
C GLN A 157 14.08 -2.70 -12.92
N ALA A 158 15.07 -1.80 -12.84
CA ALA A 158 15.69 -1.15 -14.00
C ALA A 158 16.29 -2.15 -14.99
N ARG A 159 16.70 -3.34 -14.51
CA ARG A 159 17.27 -4.44 -15.31
C ARG A 159 16.28 -5.57 -15.61
N HIS A 160 14.98 -5.37 -15.35
CA HIS A 160 13.92 -6.38 -15.51
C HIS A 160 14.17 -7.71 -14.75
N ARG A 161 14.99 -7.70 -13.69
CA ARG A 161 15.31 -8.88 -12.85
C ARG A 161 14.38 -8.99 -11.64
N LEU A 162 13.08 -8.85 -11.88
CA LEU A 162 12.05 -8.81 -10.83
C LEU A 162 11.85 -10.15 -10.10
N LEU A 163 12.24 -11.28 -10.72
CA LEU A 163 12.13 -12.60 -10.09
C LEU A 163 13.02 -12.73 -8.83
N LEU A 164 14.24 -12.20 -8.87
CA LEU A 164 15.14 -12.21 -7.70
C LEU A 164 14.53 -11.42 -6.55
N VAL A 165 13.93 -10.26 -6.87
CA VAL A 165 13.21 -9.44 -5.88
C VAL A 165 12.04 -10.25 -5.30
N ALA A 166 11.18 -10.84 -6.14
CA ALA A 166 10.03 -11.62 -5.71
C ALA A 166 10.40 -12.81 -4.80
N VAL A 167 11.50 -13.51 -5.11
CA VAL A 167 12.03 -14.61 -4.29
C VAL A 167 12.58 -14.09 -2.96
N ALA A 168 13.39 -13.04 -2.98
CA ALA A 168 13.94 -12.45 -1.75
C ALA A 168 12.84 -11.94 -0.80
N GLU A 169 11.80 -11.28 -1.33
CA GLU A 169 10.64 -10.84 -0.55
C GLU A 169 9.87 -12.03 0.04
N SER A 170 9.58 -13.05 -0.76
CA SER A 170 8.82 -14.23 -0.32
C SER A 170 9.57 -15.03 0.74
N VAL A 171 10.85 -15.35 0.51
CA VAL A 171 11.67 -16.14 1.44
C VAL A 171 11.94 -15.36 2.73
N GLY A 172 12.18 -14.05 2.62
CA GLY A 172 12.31 -13.18 3.79
C GLY A 172 11.04 -13.20 4.64
N GLN A 173 9.86 -13.16 4.01
CA GLN A 173 8.59 -13.24 4.74
C GLN A 173 8.38 -14.60 5.42
N VAL A 174 8.78 -15.71 4.78
CA VAL A 174 8.76 -17.04 5.40
C VAL A 174 9.70 -17.08 6.61
N LEU A 175 10.91 -16.53 6.49
CA LEU A 175 11.86 -16.41 7.60
C LEU A 175 11.25 -15.58 8.75
N GLN A 176 10.63 -14.44 8.45
CA GLN A 176 9.96 -13.62 9.44
C GLN A 176 8.88 -14.41 10.18
N LEU A 177 8.00 -15.10 9.45
CA LEU A 177 6.95 -15.90 10.06
C LEU A 177 7.51 -17.02 10.94
N ALA A 178 8.54 -17.73 10.48
CA ALA A 178 9.18 -18.79 11.26
C ALA A 178 9.77 -18.26 12.57
N LEU A 179 10.46 -17.12 12.52
CA LEU A 179 11.01 -16.46 13.72
C LEU A 179 9.93 -15.89 14.63
N THR A 180 8.81 -15.39 14.07
CA THR A 180 7.64 -14.95 14.85
C THR A 180 7.01 -16.13 15.59
N VAL A 181 6.85 -17.29 14.95
CA VAL A 181 6.34 -18.50 15.62
C VAL A 181 7.31 -18.96 16.72
N LEU A 182 8.62 -18.91 16.45
CA LEU A 182 9.63 -19.23 17.47
C LEU A 182 9.54 -18.28 18.68
N ALA A 183 9.42 -16.98 18.45
CA ALA A 183 9.23 -15.98 19.50
C ALA A 183 7.97 -16.26 20.34
N ALA A 184 6.86 -16.62 19.69
CA ALA A 184 5.61 -16.94 20.36
C ALA A 184 5.71 -18.17 21.29
N VAL A 185 6.55 -19.14 20.96
CA VAL A 185 6.72 -20.37 21.75
C VAL A 185 7.72 -20.18 22.90
N PHE A 186 8.82 -19.46 22.67
CA PHE A 186 9.96 -19.45 23.61
C PHE A 186 10.11 -18.17 24.43
N ALA A 187 9.63 -17.02 23.93
CA ALA A 187 9.83 -15.74 24.61
C ALA A 187 8.76 -14.71 24.18
N PRO A 188 7.51 -14.86 24.67
CA PRO A 188 6.36 -14.08 24.21
C PRO A 188 6.33 -12.65 24.78
N THR A 189 7.38 -11.86 24.52
CA THR A 189 7.44 -10.44 24.90
C THR A 189 7.48 -9.57 23.65
N LEU A 190 7.04 -8.31 23.78
CA LEU A 190 7.06 -7.31 22.72
C LEU A 190 8.38 -7.30 21.92
N LEU A 191 9.53 -7.27 22.61
CA LEU A 191 10.84 -7.14 21.97
C LEU A 191 11.18 -8.31 21.04
N TRP A 192 10.83 -9.52 21.45
CA TRP A 192 11.08 -10.74 20.65
C TRP A 192 10.22 -10.79 19.38
N PHE A 193 9.09 -10.09 19.34
CA PHE A 193 8.26 -9.98 18.14
C PHE A 193 8.72 -8.88 17.17
N VAL A 194 9.55 -7.94 17.62
CA VAL A 194 10.15 -6.91 16.76
C VAL A 194 11.34 -7.46 15.95
N LEU A 195 12.15 -8.32 16.55
CA LEU A 195 13.35 -8.90 15.93
C LEU A 195 13.11 -9.63 14.59
N PRO A 196 12.04 -10.44 14.40
CA PRO A 196 11.73 -11.08 13.13
C PRO A 196 11.65 -10.12 11.94
N ALA A 197 11.09 -8.93 12.14
CA ALA A 197 10.99 -7.92 11.07
C ALA A 197 12.37 -7.36 10.70
N VAL A 198 13.24 -7.14 11.69
CA VAL A 198 14.63 -6.70 11.45
C VAL A 198 15.41 -7.78 10.70
N ALA A 199 15.29 -9.03 11.13
CA ALA A 199 15.93 -10.18 10.49
C ALA A 199 15.48 -10.35 9.03
N ASN A 200 14.19 -10.13 8.76
CA ASN A 200 13.64 -10.12 7.40
C ASN A 200 14.34 -9.08 6.51
N GLU A 201 14.43 -7.83 6.96
CA GLU A 201 15.03 -6.76 6.15
C GLU A 201 16.54 -6.93 5.97
N ILE A 202 17.26 -7.43 6.98
CA ILE A 202 18.66 -7.84 6.84
C ILE A 202 18.78 -8.94 5.78
N PHE A 203 17.96 -9.99 5.86
CA PHE A 203 17.98 -11.08 4.88
C PHE A 203 17.75 -10.59 3.46
N LYS A 204 16.73 -9.73 3.25
CA LYS A 204 16.44 -9.13 1.94
C LYS A 204 17.61 -8.29 1.44
N LEU A 205 18.16 -7.41 2.28
CA LEU A 205 19.29 -6.54 1.94
C LEU A 205 20.51 -7.36 1.53
N VAL A 206 20.85 -8.38 2.32
CA VAL A 206 22.00 -9.26 2.07
C VAL A 206 21.80 -10.05 0.78
N THR A 207 20.64 -10.69 0.59
CA THR A 207 20.33 -11.49 -0.59
C THR A 207 20.39 -10.64 -1.87
N LYS A 208 19.74 -9.47 -1.88
CA LYS A 208 19.77 -8.53 -3.00
C LYS A 208 21.19 -7.95 -3.22
N GLY A 209 21.91 -7.67 -2.14
CA GLY A 209 23.29 -7.15 -2.16
C GLY A 209 24.32 -8.17 -2.66
N PHE A 210 24.08 -9.47 -2.50
CA PHE A 210 24.85 -10.50 -3.20
C PHE A 210 24.40 -10.62 -4.66
N GLY A 211 23.10 -10.58 -4.92
CA GLY A 211 22.53 -10.65 -6.27
C GLY A 211 23.08 -9.58 -7.23
N ILE A 212 23.32 -8.35 -6.74
CA ILE A 212 23.82 -7.26 -7.60
C ILE A 212 25.24 -7.53 -8.11
N ARG A 213 26.04 -8.36 -7.42
CA ARG A 213 27.38 -8.73 -7.86
C ARG A 213 27.37 -9.75 -9.00
N SER A 214 26.23 -10.38 -9.27
CA SER A 214 26.09 -11.32 -10.37
C SER A 214 26.32 -10.63 -11.71
N ARG A 215 27.16 -11.22 -12.57
CA ARG A 215 27.40 -10.71 -13.93
C ARG A 215 26.12 -10.62 -14.76
N SER A 216 25.11 -11.42 -14.45
CA SER A 216 23.81 -11.45 -15.14
C SER A 216 22.92 -10.22 -14.93
N VAL A 217 23.28 -9.32 -14.01
CA VAL A 217 22.55 -8.07 -13.73
C VAL A 217 23.21 -6.88 -14.44
N GLY A 218 24.51 -6.99 -14.75
CA GLY A 218 25.28 -5.93 -15.42
C GLY A 218 25.36 -4.62 -14.62
N LEU A 219 25.09 -4.63 -13.31
CA LEU A 219 25.21 -3.47 -12.43
C LEU A 219 26.42 -3.68 -11.52
N ARG A 220 27.38 -2.76 -11.56
CA ARG A 220 28.52 -2.75 -10.63
C ARG A 220 28.53 -1.41 -9.93
N PRO A 221 27.96 -1.28 -8.72
CA PRO A 221 28.03 -0.02 -7.98
C PRO A 221 29.48 0.46 -7.88
N SER A 222 29.71 1.73 -8.22
CA SER A 222 31.05 2.33 -8.11
C SER A 222 31.51 2.35 -6.66
N ARG A 223 32.83 2.35 -6.45
CA ARG A 223 33.44 2.60 -5.13
C ARG A 223 33.34 4.08 -4.73
N HIS A 224 33.09 4.96 -5.68
CA HIS A 224 32.99 6.40 -5.47
C HIS A 224 31.53 6.82 -5.32
N ILE A 225 31.21 7.43 -4.17
CA ILE A 225 29.89 7.98 -3.87
C ILE A 225 29.92 9.48 -4.20
N GLU A 226 29.06 9.92 -5.12
CA GLU A 226 28.99 11.32 -5.53
C GLU A 226 27.85 12.05 -4.81
N ILE A 227 28.15 12.55 -3.61
CA ILE A 227 27.18 13.28 -2.76
C ILE A 227 26.56 14.49 -3.48
N ARG A 228 27.30 15.12 -4.40
CA ARG A 228 26.80 16.25 -5.22
C ARG A 228 25.53 15.92 -6.01
N ARG A 229 25.28 14.64 -6.31
CA ARG A 229 24.08 14.18 -7.04
C ARG A 229 22.82 14.17 -6.19
N TRP A 230 22.93 14.18 -4.86
CA TRP A 230 21.80 14.03 -3.96
C TRP A 230 20.84 15.22 -4.03
N GLY A 231 21.38 16.45 -4.07
CA GLY A 231 20.59 17.68 -4.18
C GLY A 231 19.67 17.69 -5.41
N PRO A 232 20.20 17.45 -6.63
CA PRO A 232 19.39 17.31 -7.83
C PRO A 232 18.31 16.21 -7.73
N TYR A 233 18.66 15.03 -7.21
CA TYR A 233 17.69 13.94 -7.05
C TYR A 233 16.52 14.32 -6.13
N LEU A 234 16.82 14.94 -4.99
CA LEU A 234 15.81 15.38 -4.03
C LEU A 234 14.94 16.50 -4.60
N LYS A 235 15.55 17.51 -5.26
CA LYS A 235 14.81 18.63 -5.85
C LYS A 235 13.79 18.18 -6.90
N GLU A 236 14.14 17.17 -7.68
CA GLU A 236 13.26 16.61 -8.71
C GLU A 236 12.19 15.68 -8.12
N ALA A 237 12.52 14.92 -7.08
CA ALA A 237 11.63 13.90 -6.51
C ALA A 237 10.60 14.46 -5.52
N VAL A 238 10.97 15.45 -4.70
CA VAL A 238 10.15 15.98 -3.60
C VAL A 238 8.76 16.46 -4.06
N PRO A 239 8.60 17.26 -5.14
CA PRO A 239 7.29 17.77 -5.54
C PRO A 239 6.27 16.66 -5.84
N LEU A 240 6.72 15.54 -6.40
CA LEU A 240 5.88 14.38 -6.71
C LEU A 240 5.59 13.53 -5.46
N ALA A 241 6.54 13.48 -4.53
CA ALA A 241 6.47 12.66 -3.33
C ALA A 241 5.57 13.26 -2.24
N ILE A 242 5.43 14.58 -2.16
CA ILE A 242 4.64 15.26 -1.12
C ILE A 242 3.20 14.72 -1.05
N GLY A 243 2.56 14.48 -2.21
CA GLY A 243 1.20 13.93 -2.23
C GLY A 243 1.11 12.59 -1.51
N PHE A 244 1.97 11.63 -1.90
CA PHE A 244 2.02 10.30 -1.27
C PHE A 244 2.44 10.37 0.20
N ALA A 245 3.37 11.26 0.54
CA ALA A 245 3.79 11.48 1.91
C ALA A 245 2.64 11.95 2.80
N LEU A 246 1.85 12.92 2.32
CA LEU A 246 0.66 13.40 3.00
C LEU A 246 -0.41 12.31 3.12
N THR A 247 -0.57 11.45 2.11
CA THR A 247 -1.46 10.28 2.19
C THR A 247 -1.00 9.31 3.29
N ILE A 248 0.28 8.96 3.33
CA ILE A 248 0.83 8.05 4.35
C ILE A 248 0.65 8.65 5.74
N ALA A 249 0.93 9.94 5.89
CA ALA A 249 0.67 10.66 7.13
C ALA A 249 -0.82 10.58 7.51
N MET A 250 -1.73 10.89 6.59
CA MET A 250 -3.17 10.84 6.82
C MET A 250 -3.67 9.45 7.25
N LEU A 251 -3.03 8.37 6.79
CA LEU A 251 -3.42 6.99 7.10
C LEU A 251 -2.73 6.40 8.36
N LYS A 252 -1.74 7.08 8.95
CA LYS A 252 -0.98 6.58 10.11
C LYS A 252 -0.98 7.51 11.30
N ILE A 253 -1.31 8.79 11.11
CA ILE A 253 -1.25 9.80 12.16
C ILE A 253 -2.24 9.52 13.31
N ASP A 254 -3.36 8.88 13.00
CA ASP A 254 -4.37 8.45 13.96
C ASP A 254 -3.82 7.49 15.02
N VAL A 255 -2.99 6.50 14.64
CA VAL A 255 -2.34 5.58 15.59
C VAL A 255 -1.43 6.34 16.55
N LEU A 256 -0.66 7.31 16.03
CA LEU A 256 0.21 8.15 16.86
C LEU A 256 -0.62 9.04 17.80
N MET A 257 -1.67 9.68 17.29
CA MET A 257 -2.55 10.52 18.09
C MET A 257 -3.29 9.71 19.16
N LEU A 258 -3.75 8.51 18.85
CA LEU A 258 -4.42 7.63 19.80
C LEU A 258 -3.48 7.21 20.93
N SER A 259 -2.19 6.97 20.63
CA SER A 259 -1.20 6.69 21.68
C SER A 259 -0.92 7.87 22.62
N LEU A 260 -1.17 9.10 22.18
CA LEU A 260 -0.93 10.33 22.94
C LEU A 260 -2.18 10.85 23.67
N LEU A 261 -3.35 10.64 23.07
CA LEU A 261 -4.63 11.16 23.55
C LEU A 261 -5.44 10.13 24.32
N ASP A 262 -5.01 8.87 24.31
CA ASP A 262 -5.63 7.78 25.04
C ASP A 262 -4.56 6.82 25.59
N ASN A 263 -4.52 5.55 25.17
CA ASN A 263 -3.59 4.55 25.69
C ASN A 263 -3.27 3.46 24.63
N PHE A 264 -2.31 2.58 24.93
CA PHE A 264 -1.89 1.54 24.00
C PHE A 264 -2.90 0.40 23.84
N ASP A 265 -3.73 0.11 24.82
CA ASP A 265 -4.84 -0.85 24.67
C ASP A 265 -5.81 -0.41 23.56
N ALA A 266 -6.20 0.87 23.56
CA ALA A 266 -7.00 1.48 22.50
C ALA A 266 -6.30 1.41 21.14
N VAL A 267 -4.99 1.66 21.09
CA VAL A 267 -4.18 1.49 19.86
C VAL A 267 -4.22 0.03 19.38
N GLY A 268 -4.18 -0.93 20.29
CA GLY A 268 -4.25 -2.36 19.99
C GLY A 268 -5.58 -2.75 19.36
N LEU A 269 -6.70 -2.37 20.00
CA LEU A 269 -8.06 -2.59 19.51
C LEU A 269 -8.25 -1.95 18.12
N TYR A 270 -7.75 -0.73 17.94
CA TYR A 270 -7.82 0.00 16.68
C TYR A 270 -7.01 -0.67 15.56
N SER A 271 -5.79 -1.12 15.86
CA SER A 271 -4.83 -1.63 14.89
C SER A 271 -5.21 -2.99 14.29
N ILE A 272 -6.12 -3.74 14.92
CA ILE A 272 -6.68 -4.96 14.33
C ILE A 272 -7.58 -4.64 13.15
N GLY A 273 -8.38 -3.58 13.24
CA GLY A 273 -9.21 -3.14 12.13
C GLY A 273 -8.38 -2.84 10.88
N TYR A 274 -7.18 -2.29 11.07
CA TYR A 274 -6.24 -2.05 9.98
C TYR A 274 -5.81 -3.30 9.23
N LYS A 275 -5.76 -4.47 9.88
CA LYS A 275 -5.40 -5.73 9.20
C LYS A 275 -6.42 -6.12 8.12
N PHE A 276 -7.69 -5.80 8.33
CA PHE A 276 -8.74 -6.08 7.35
C PHE A 276 -8.82 -5.00 6.27
N SER A 277 -8.67 -3.71 6.63
CA SER A 277 -8.63 -2.63 5.64
C SER A 277 -7.41 -2.74 4.71
N ASP A 278 -6.24 -3.07 5.24
CA ASP A 278 -4.98 -3.19 4.46
C ASP A 278 -5.08 -4.30 3.39
N MET A 279 -5.87 -5.35 3.64
CA MET A 279 -6.14 -6.38 2.63
C MET A 279 -6.91 -5.79 1.44
N ILE A 280 -7.95 -5.00 1.70
CA ILE A 280 -8.74 -4.33 0.65
C ILE A 280 -7.86 -3.35 -0.13
N ASP A 281 -7.00 -2.60 0.55
CA ASP A 281 -6.06 -1.68 -0.09
C ASP A 281 -5.04 -2.43 -0.96
N THR A 282 -4.58 -3.60 -0.53
CA THR A 282 -3.67 -4.45 -1.31
C THR A 282 -4.33 -4.91 -2.61
N PHE A 283 -5.58 -5.38 -2.55
CA PHE A 283 -6.34 -5.76 -3.75
C PHE A 283 -6.62 -4.56 -4.65
N THR A 284 -6.96 -3.42 -4.05
CA THR A 284 -7.15 -2.16 -4.77
C THR A 284 -5.90 -1.81 -5.56
N LEU A 285 -4.75 -1.75 -4.91
CA LEU A 285 -3.48 -1.40 -5.54
C LEU A 285 -3.11 -2.37 -6.68
N ALA A 286 -3.37 -3.66 -6.51
CA ALA A 286 -3.16 -4.65 -7.56
C ALA A 286 -4.07 -4.43 -8.79
N ALA A 287 -5.33 -4.02 -8.56
CA ALA A 287 -6.28 -3.71 -9.62
C ALA A 287 -5.99 -2.38 -10.33
N VAL A 288 -5.38 -1.39 -9.66
CA VAL A 288 -5.12 -0.09 -10.29
C VAL A 288 -4.03 -0.18 -11.38
N ALA A 289 -3.03 -1.04 -11.24
CA ALA A 289 -1.95 -1.15 -12.23
C ALA A 289 -2.45 -1.36 -13.69
N PRO A 290 -3.28 -2.39 -13.99
CA PRO A 290 -3.83 -2.56 -15.34
C PRO A 290 -4.78 -1.42 -15.74
N VAL A 291 -5.58 -0.89 -14.82
CA VAL A 291 -6.47 0.26 -15.09
C VAL A 291 -5.66 1.49 -15.52
N SER A 292 -4.58 1.80 -14.81
CA SER A 292 -3.74 2.96 -15.10
C SER A 292 -3.11 2.89 -16.50
N THR A 293 -2.70 1.70 -16.93
CA THR A 293 -2.15 1.47 -18.29
C THR A 293 -3.19 1.77 -19.35
N LEU A 294 -4.43 1.31 -19.15
CA LEU A 294 -5.54 1.58 -20.06
C LEU A 294 -5.90 3.07 -20.09
N LEU A 295 -5.87 3.76 -18.95
CA LEU A 295 -6.16 5.19 -18.89
C LEU A 295 -5.11 6.02 -19.62
N ILE A 296 -3.82 5.74 -19.40
CA ILE A 296 -2.70 6.40 -20.08
C ILE A 296 -2.82 6.25 -21.59
N ALA A 297 -3.15 5.05 -22.09
CA ALA A 297 -3.27 4.78 -23.52
C ALA A 297 -4.43 5.52 -24.22
N SER A 298 -5.40 6.06 -23.47
CA SER A 298 -6.53 6.83 -24.03
C SER A 298 -6.37 8.34 -23.92
N TRP A 299 -5.42 8.83 -23.13
CA TRP A 299 -5.23 10.27 -22.91
C TRP A 299 -4.06 10.80 -23.77
N PRO A 300 -4.17 12.00 -24.38
CA PRO A 300 -5.33 12.89 -24.43
C PRO A 300 -6.26 12.63 -25.63
N ASP A 301 -5.91 11.70 -26.51
CA ASP A 301 -6.47 11.59 -27.86
C ASP A 301 -7.91 11.04 -27.93
N ASP A 302 -8.33 10.22 -26.96
CA ASP A 302 -9.67 9.63 -26.90
C ASP A 302 -10.32 9.84 -25.52
N LEU A 303 -10.78 11.06 -25.32
CA LEU A 303 -11.47 11.50 -24.09
C LEU A 303 -12.73 10.66 -23.80
N THR A 304 -13.46 10.22 -24.83
CA THR A 304 -14.65 9.38 -24.65
C THR A 304 -14.29 8.03 -24.04
N THR A 305 -13.30 7.35 -24.60
CA THR A 305 -12.81 6.07 -24.08
C THR A 305 -12.16 6.24 -22.70
N PHE A 306 -11.43 7.32 -22.47
CA PHE A 306 -10.87 7.63 -21.14
C PHE A 306 -11.97 7.74 -20.07
N ARG A 307 -13.06 8.46 -20.39
CA ARG A 307 -14.22 8.60 -19.49
C ARG A 307 -14.91 7.26 -19.26
N GLU A 308 -15.18 6.49 -20.31
CA GLU A 308 -15.81 5.17 -20.18
C GLU A 308 -14.96 4.20 -19.33
N ARG A 309 -13.63 4.18 -19.56
CA ARG A 309 -12.68 3.37 -18.76
C ARG A 309 -12.64 3.82 -17.30
N SER A 310 -12.63 5.13 -17.04
CA SER A 310 -12.64 5.67 -15.68
C SER A 310 -13.93 5.30 -14.92
N ARG A 311 -15.10 5.41 -15.59
CA ARG A 311 -16.39 5.01 -15.01
C ARG A 311 -16.46 3.52 -14.74
N SER A 312 -16.02 2.71 -15.71
CA SER A 312 -15.99 1.25 -15.58
C SER A 312 -15.10 0.79 -14.43
N ALA A 313 -13.91 1.41 -14.29
CA ALA A 313 -13.02 1.19 -13.15
C ALA A 313 -13.65 1.64 -11.83
N ALA A 314 -14.30 2.81 -11.79
CA ALA A 314 -14.99 3.29 -10.59
C ALA A 314 -16.08 2.29 -10.14
N THR A 315 -16.92 1.81 -11.07
CA THR A 315 -17.90 0.77 -10.78
C THR A 315 -17.23 -0.49 -10.25
N LEU A 316 -16.14 -0.96 -10.86
CA LEU A 316 -15.40 -2.13 -10.38
C LEU A 316 -14.94 -1.96 -8.92
N PHE A 317 -14.32 -0.83 -8.57
CA PHE A 317 -13.85 -0.55 -7.22
C PHE A 317 -14.99 -0.44 -6.20
N ILE A 318 -16.09 0.22 -6.56
CA ILE A 318 -17.27 0.36 -5.68
C ILE A 318 -17.91 -1.00 -5.40
N VAL A 319 -18.03 -1.84 -6.43
CA VAL A 319 -18.63 -3.17 -6.29
C VAL A 319 -17.76 -4.06 -5.43
N PHE A 320 -16.46 -4.08 -5.68
CA PHE A 320 -15.51 -4.83 -4.86
C PHE A 320 -15.51 -4.34 -3.40
N GLY A 321 -15.43 -3.02 -3.19
CA GLY A 321 -15.49 -2.41 -1.86
C GLY A 321 -16.80 -2.72 -1.13
N ALA A 322 -17.95 -2.64 -1.82
CA ALA A 322 -19.25 -2.97 -1.27
C ALA A 322 -19.39 -4.45 -0.91
N MET A 323 -18.88 -5.36 -1.73
CA MET A 323 -18.83 -6.79 -1.41
C MET A 323 -17.97 -7.06 -0.17
N ALA A 324 -16.81 -6.39 -0.06
CA ALA A 324 -15.94 -6.52 1.10
C ALA A 324 -16.61 -6.01 2.39
N VAL A 325 -17.25 -4.84 2.33
CA VAL A 325 -18.03 -4.29 3.45
C VAL A 325 -19.18 -5.22 3.82
N ALA A 326 -19.96 -5.69 2.84
CA ALA A 326 -21.11 -6.56 3.09
C ALA A 326 -20.74 -7.94 3.66
N GLY A 327 -19.56 -8.47 3.29
CA GLY A 327 -19.04 -9.69 3.89
C GLY A 327 -18.49 -9.48 5.30
N PHE A 328 -17.73 -8.41 5.52
CA PHE A 328 -17.04 -8.19 6.79
C PHE A 328 -17.93 -7.60 7.88
N TRP A 329 -18.81 -6.66 7.53
CA TRP A 329 -19.64 -5.93 8.50
C TRP A 329 -20.44 -6.83 9.46
N PRO A 330 -21.20 -7.83 8.97
CA PRO A 330 -21.93 -8.74 9.86
C PRO A 330 -21.01 -9.68 10.65
N SER A 331 -19.84 -10.04 10.12
CA SER A 331 -18.92 -11.01 10.72
C SER A 331 -17.81 -10.42 11.60
N ALA A 332 -17.70 -9.09 11.71
CA ALA A 332 -16.54 -8.47 12.36
C ALA A 332 -16.25 -9.02 13.77
N GLU A 333 -17.26 -9.15 14.63
CA GLU A 333 -17.12 -9.73 15.98
C GLU A 333 -16.66 -11.19 15.96
N PRO A 334 -17.41 -12.15 15.38
CA PRO A 334 -17.00 -13.56 15.40
C PRO A 334 -15.71 -13.81 14.62
N LEU A 335 -15.41 -13.03 13.58
CA LEU A 335 -14.17 -13.14 12.82
C LEU A 335 -12.96 -12.64 13.62
N ILE A 336 -13.09 -11.51 14.31
CA ILE A 336 -12.03 -11.00 15.20
C ILE A 336 -11.84 -11.96 16.38
N GLN A 337 -12.92 -12.47 16.96
CA GLN A 337 -12.87 -13.47 18.01
C GLN A 337 -12.13 -14.73 17.54
N LEU A 338 -12.51 -15.25 16.37
CA LEU A 338 -11.90 -16.44 15.79
C LEU A 338 -10.42 -16.23 15.45
N LEU A 339 -10.01 -15.06 14.98
CA LEU A 339 -8.62 -14.84 14.55
C LEU A 339 -7.74 -14.34 15.70
N TYR A 340 -8.18 -13.36 16.47
CA TYR A 340 -7.36 -12.65 17.45
C TYR A 340 -7.73 -12.93 18.90
N GLY A 341 -8.92 -13.49 19.15
CA GLY A 341 -9.43 -13.84 20.49
C GLY A 341 -10.36 -12.78 21.08
N ASP A 342 -11.02 -13.16 22.19
CA ASP A 342 -12.11 -12.40 22.82
C ASP A 342 -11.71 -10.97 23.21
N ARG A 343 -10.47 -10.78 23.66
CA ARG A 343 -9.92 -9.49 24.12
C ARG A 343 -9.89 -8.39 23.06
N PHE A 344 -10.08 -8.72 21.79
CA PHE A 344 -10.08 -7.74 20.70
C PHE A 344 -11.45 -7.48 20.09
N VAL A 345 -12.48 -8.21 20.54
CA VAL A 345 -13.85 -8.10 20.01
C VAL A 345 -14.42 -6.70 20.22
N GLU A 346 -14.03 -6.01 21.29
CA GLU A 346 -14.43 -4.62 21.56
C GLU A 346 -14.00 -3.64 20.44
N GLY A 347 -12.94 -3.97 19.69
CA GLY A 347 -12.47 -3.21 18.53
C GLY A 347 -13.28 -3.46 17.25
N ALA A 348 -14.27 -4.36 17.26
CA ALA A 348 -14.99 -4.77 16.06
C ALA A 348 -15.75 -3.62 15.38
N HIS A 349 -16.30 -2.67 16.13
CA HIS A 349 -16.98 -1.52 15.53
C HIS A 349 -16.00 -0.61 14.77
N ALA A 350 -14.84 -0.29 15.36
CA ALA A 350 -13.79 0.44 14.66
C ALA A 350 -13.28 -0.32 13.42
N ALA A 351 -13.16 -1.65 13.50
CA ALA A 351 -12.78 -2.47 12.33
C ALA A 351 -13.80 -2.37 11.19
N ARG A 352 -15.11 -2.39 11.48
CA ARG A 352 -16.18 -2.19 10.49
C ARG A 352 -16.03 -0.85 9.77
N LEU A 353 -15.78 0.22 10.53
CA LEU A 353 -15.56 1.55 9.99
C LEU A 353 -14.27 1.64 9.16
N LEU A 354 -13.16 1.04 9.59
CA LEU A 354 -11.92 1.03 8.82
C LEU A 354 -12.06 0.26 7.50
N VAL A 355 -12.80 -0.85 7.47
CA VAL A 355 -13.12 -1.59 6.24
C VAL A 355 -13.99 -0.75 5.29
N LEU A 356 -14.98 -0.01 5.81
CA LEU A 356 -15.72 0.98 5.03
C LEU A 356 -14.81 2.08 4.50
N GLY A 357 -13.88 2.58 5.33
CA GLY A 357 -12.86 3.55 4.95
C GLY A 357 -12.00 3.06 3.78
N ALA A 358 -11.52 1.81 3.82
CA ALA A 358 -10.75 1.19 2.74
C ALA A 358 -11.55 1.11 1.43
N ALA A 359 -12.84 0.74 1.51
CA ALA A 359 -13.71 0.73 0.34
C ALA A 359 -13.82 2.13 -0.30
N LEU A 360 -13.95 3.19 0.50
CA LEU A 360 -13.94 4.58 -0.01
C LEU A 360 -12.55 5.00 -0.52
N MET A 361 -11.49 4.57 0.16
CA MET A 361 -10.10 4.85 -0.23
C MET A 361 -9.76 4.27 -1.60
N SER A 362 -10.39 3.16 -1.99
CA SER A 362 -10.22 2.59 -3.33
C SER A 362 -10.60 3.56 -4.45
N LEU A 363 -11.66 4.36 -4.24
CA LEU A 363 -12.06 5.42 -5.17
C LEU A 363 -11.16 6.66 -5.10
N VAL A 364 -10.62 6.98 -3.92
CA VAL A 364 -9.60 8.02 -3.79
C VAL A 364 -8.37 7.62 -4.61
N MET A 365 -7.91 6.37 -4.46
CA MET A 365 -6.80 5.83 -5.24
C MET A 365 -7.09 5.91 -6.74
N LEU A 366 -8.26 5.45 -7.21
CA LEU A 366 -8.63 5.61 -8.61
C LEU A 366 -8.52 7.07 -9.09
N GLY A 367 -9.04 8.03 -8.31
CA GLY A 367 -8.95 9.45 -8.65
C GLY A 367 -7.51 9.96 -8.76
N ILE A 368 -6.61 9.52 -7.87
CA ILE A 368 -5.18 9.86 -7.93
C ILE A 368 -4.58 9.36 -9.24
N PHE A 369 -4.89 8.13 -9.63
CA PHE A 369 -4.39 7.54 -10.87
C PHE A 369 -5.02 8.18 -12.12
N VAL A 370 -6.29 8.57 -12.08
CA VAL A 370 -6.94 9.35 -13.15
C VAL A 370 -6.21 10.67 -13.39
N LEU A 371 -5.90 11.42 -12.32
CA LEU A 371 -5.09 12.65 -12.43
C LEU A 371 -3.67 12.36 -12.95
N ALA A 372 -3.04 11.30 -12.45
CA ALA A 372 -1.67 10.93 -12.85
C ALA A 372 -1.59 10.52 -14.33
N SER A 373 -2.55 9.73 -14.83
CA SER A 373 -2.65 9.33 -16.24
C SER A 373 -2.80 10.52 -17.17
N ALA A 374 -3.38 11.62 -16.69
CA ALA A 374 -3.53 12.86 -17.42
C ALA A 374 -2.41 13.89 -17.18
N GLY A 375 -1.36 13.53 -16.42
CA GLY A 375 -0.24 14.43 -16.09
C GLY A 375 -0.58 15.55 -15.10
N MET A 376 -1.71 15.42 -14.39
CA MET A 376 -2.28 16.43 -13.49
C MET A 376 -2.15 16.08 -11.99
N GLN A 377 -1.26 15.14 -11.65
CA GLN A 377 -1.02 14.70 -10.27
C GLN A 377 -0.61 15.83 -9.30
N ARG A 378 -0.12 16.97 -9.81
CA ARG A 378 0.24 18.16 -9.02
C ARG A 378 -0.91 18.74 -8.20
N HIS A 379 -2.15 18.44 -8.54
CA HIS A 379 -3.32 18.92 -7.80
C HIS A 379 -3.62 18.08 -6.54
N TYR A 380 -3.16 16.82 -6.50
CA TYR A 380 -3.45 15.90 -5.39
C TYR A 380 -2.84 16.32 -4.03
N PRO A 381 -1.60 16.83 -3.94
CA PRO A 381 -1.01 17.23 -2.66
C PRO A 381 -1.86 18.21 -1.85
N VAL A 382 -2.56 19.15 -2.51
CA VAL A 382 -3.44 20.10 -1.81
C VAL A 382 -4.64 19.38 -1.19
N VAL A 383 -5.23 18.44 -1.92
CA VAL A 383 -6.33 17.61 -1.41
C VAL A 383 -5.86 16.74 -0.25
N ALA A 384 -4.68 16.12 -0.37
CA ALA A 384 -4.10 15.29 0.68
C ALA A 384 -3.76 16.10 1.95
N LEU A 385 -3.28 17.35 1.79
CA LEU A 385 -3.00 18.24 2.92
C LEU A 385 -4.29 18.62 3.66
N LEU A 386 -5.35 18.96 2.93
CA LEU A 386 -6.67 19.23 3.52
C LEU A 386 -7.23 18.00 4.23
N GLY A 387 -7.10 16.81 3.62
CA GLY A 387 -7.46 15.54 4.24
C GLY A 387 -6.72 15.31 5.56
N LEU A 388 -5.39 15.46 5.56
CA LEU A 388 -4.57 15.34 6.77
C LEU A 388 -5.00 16.35 7.86
N ALA A 389 -5.25 17.61 7.49
CA ALA A 389 -5.69 18.64 8.43
C ALA A 389 -7.06 18.31 9.05
N ILE A 390 -8.00 17.83 8.25
CA ILE A 390 -9.31 17.36 8.73
C ILE A 390 -9.14 16.16 9.67
N ASN A 391 -8.29 15.20 9.31
CA ASN A 391 -8.04 14.02 10.11
C ASN A 391 -7.49 14.37 11.49
N VAL A 392 -6.45 15.21 11.54
CA VAL A 392 -5.87 15.69 12.79
C VAL A 392 -6.90 16.47 13.60
N GLY A 393 -7.64 17.39 12.96
CA GLY A 393 -8.67 18.18 13.64
C GLY A 393 -9.78 17.31 14.25
N LEU A 394 -10.29 16.34 13.50
CA LEU A 394 -11.31 15.41 13.98
C LEU A 394 -10.77 14.47 15.06
N ASN A 395 -9.54 13.98 14.93
CA ASN A 395 -8.92 13.12 15.94
C ASN A 395 -8.72 13.84 17.28
N LEU A 396 -8.29 15.11 17.26
CA LEU A 396 -8.19 15.93 18.48
C LEU A 396 -9.52 16.09 19.23
N VAL A 397 -10.64 16.03 18.50
CA VAL A 397 -11.99 16.18 19.06
C VAL A 397 -12.60 14.83 19.44
N LEU A 398 -12.50 13.83 18.58
CA LEU A 398 -13.22 12.56 18.73
C LEU A 398 -12.48 11.54 19.60
N ILE A 399 -11.14 11.49 19.56
CA ILE A 399 -10.39 10.50 20.36
C ILE A 399 -10.64 10.70 21.86
N PRO A 400 -10.55 11.91 22.44
CA PRO A 400 -10.78 12.08 23.88
C PRO A 400 -12.20 11.74 24.35
N ARG A 401 -13.17 11.67 23.43
CA ARG A 401 -14.60 11.40 23.73
C ARG A 401 -15.02 9.96 23.42
N MET A 402 -14.38 9.34 22.43
CA MET A 402 -14.82 8.07 21.84
C MET A 402 -13.67 7.08 21.60
N SER A 403 -12.46 7.38 22.08
CA SER A 403 -11.28 6.52 21.97
C SER A 403 -11.03 6.07 20.51
N TYR A 404 -10.71 4.80 20.31
CA TYR A 404 -10.47 4.15 19.01
C TYR A 404 -11.68 4.21 18.06
N ASN A 405 -12.91 4.28 18.57
CA ASN A 405 -14.09 4.51 17.72
C ASN A 405 -14.09 5.94 17.16
N GLY A 406 -13.66 6.91 17.95
CA GLY A 406 -13.46 8.30 17.51
C GLY A 406 -12.43 8.41 16.39
N ALA A 407 -11.30 7.68 16.53
CA ALA A 407 -10.29 7.60 15.48
C ALA A 407 -10.84 6.96 14.20
N ALA A 408 -11.58 5.86 14.30
CA ALA A 408 -12.18 5.19 13.15
C ALA A 408 -13.20 6.09 12.40
N ILE A 409 -14.06 6.81 13.13
CA ILE A 409 -15.01 7.78 12.55
C ILE A 409 -14.25 8.91 11.86
N SER A 410 -13.22 9.48 12.52
CA SER A 410 -12.37 10.52 11.94
C SER A 410 -11.78 10.08 10.60
N THR A 411 -11.25 8.85 10.52
CA THR A 411 -10.65 8.29 9.31
C THR A 411 -11.68 8.13 8.19
N VAL A 412 -12.86 7.56 8.46
CA VAL A 412 -13.92 7.41 7.44
C VAL A 412 -14.40 8.77 6.92
N VAL A 413 -14.64 9.73 7.81
CA VAL A 413 -15.07 11.09 7.42
C VAL A 413 -13.99 11.78 6.60
N THR A 414 -12.73 11.69 7.03
CA THR A 414 -11.58 12.24 6.29
C THR A 414 -11.50 11.67 4.88
N ILE A 415 -11.56 10.35 4.74
CA ILE A 415 -11.49 9.67 3.44
C ILE A 415 -12.68 10.08 2.56
N GLY A 416 -13.90 10.15 3.14
CA GLY A 416 -15.09 10.60 2.44
C GLY A 416 -14.98 12.05 1.93
N VAL A 417 -14.46 12.98 2.74
CA VAL A 417 -14.21 14.36 2.31
C VAL A 417 -13.12 14.42 1.24
N THR A 418 -12.02 13.69 1.44
CA THR A 418 -10.91 13.59 0.48
C THR A 418 -11.40 13.07 -0.87
N LEU A 419 -12.27 12.05 -0.86
CA LEU A 419 -12.93 11.51 -2.05
C LEU A 419 -13.71 12.61 -2.77
N VAL A 420 -14.61 13.30 -2.09
CA VAL A 420 -15.43 14.37 -2.70
C VAL A 420 -14.54 15.48 -3.26
N LEU A 421 -13.56 15.97 -2.50
CA LEU A 421 -12.65 17.02 -2.94
C LEU A 421 -11.83 16.60 -4.17
N LEU A 422 -11.32 15.37 -4.17
CA LEU A 422 -10.54 14.85 -5.27
C LEU A 422 -11.36 14.77 -6.57
N TRP A 423 -12.59 14.26 -6.50
CA TRP A 423 -13.46 14.17 -7.67
C TRP A 423 -13.94 15.55 -8.14
N ILE A 424 -14.16 16.53 -7.25
CA ILE A 424 -14.38 17.93 -7.64
C ILE A 424 -13.17 18.48 -8.40
N VAL A 425 -11.95 18.22 -7.94
CA VAL A 425 -10.72 18.64 -8.62
C VAL A 425 -10.62 17.99 -10.00
N ILE A 426 -10.93 16.70 -10.15
CA ILE A 426 -10.95 16.01 -11.44
C ILE A 426 -11.94 16.67 -12.41
N GLU A 427 -13.18 16.88 -11.99
CA GLU A 427 -14.23 17.49 -12.81
C GLU A 427 -13.90 18.94 -13.24
N ARG A 428 -13.18 19.69 -12.40
CA ARG A 428 -12.77 21.07 -12.72
C ARG A 428 -11.48 21.17 -13.53
N SER A 429 -10.59 20.18 -13.43
CA SER A 429 -9.28 20.20 -14.09
C SER A 429 -9.29 19.54 -15.46
N MET A 430 -10.20 18.60 -15.70
CA MET A 430 -10.30 17.88 -16.97
C MET A 430 -11.31 18.52 -17.93
N PRO A 431 -11.10 18.42 -19.26
CA PRO A 431 -12.04 18.87 -20.29
C PRO A 431 -13.25 17.91 -20.43
N MET A 432 -13.67 17.27 -19.34
CA MET A 432 -14.68 16.23 -19.31
C MET A 432 -15.49 16.31 -18.04
N SER A 433 -16.80 16.12 -18.17
CA SER A 433 -17.72 16.05 -17.04
C SER A 433 -18.23 14.63 -16.78
N SER A 434 -18.63 14.37 -15.54
CA SER A 434 -19.23 13.11 -15.07
C SER A 434 -18.31 11.89 -15.24
N VAL A 435 -17.07 12.01 -14.76
CA VAL A 435 -16.09 10.93 -14.74
C VAL A 435 -16.42 9.90 -13.65
N LEU A 436 -16.99 10.33 -12.52
CA LEU A 436 -17.50 9.43 -11.48
C LEU A 436 -18.98 9.08 -11.75
N PRO A 437 -19.35 7.78 -11.78
CA PRO A 437 -20.74 7.38 -11.97
C PRO A 437 -21.54 7.48 -10.65
N VAL A 438 -21.93 8.69 -10.25
CA VAL A 438 -22.59 8.97 -8.95
C VAL A 438 -23.86 8.14 -8.72
N ARG A 439 -24.66 7.90 -9.78
CA ARG A 439 -25.86 7.05 -9.67
C ARG A 439 -25.51 5.62 -9.29
N SER A 440 -24.47 5.07 -9.90
CA SER A 440 -23.96 3.72 -9.62
C SER A 440 -23.35 3.63 -8.25
N VAL A 441 -22.58 4.65 -7.83
CA VAL A 441 -22.08 4.78 -6.45
C VAL A 441 -23.24 4.71 -5.45
N ALA A 442 -24.26 5.55 -5.63
CA ALA A 442 -25.39 5.63 -4.72
C ALA A 442 -26.21 4.33 -4.68
N ALA A 443 -26.51 3.74 -5.84
CA ALA A 443 -27.26 2.49 -5.92
C ALA A 443 -26.53 1.34 -5.22
N VAL A 444 -25.21 1.21 -5.45
CA VAL A 444 -24.39 0.17 -4.80
C VAL A 444 -24.28 0.43 -3.30
N ALA A 445 -24.11 1.68 -2.87
CA ALA A 445 -24.04 2.03 -1.46
C ALA A 445 -25.34 1.71 -0.71
N ILE A 446 -26.50 2.00 -1.31
CA ILE A 446 -27.81 1.67 -0.75
C ILE A 446 -27.99 0.15 -0.65
N ALA A 447 -27.68 -0.58 -1.72
CA ALA A 447 -27.75 -2.04 -1.73
C ALA A 447 -26.82 -2.65 -0.66
N CYS A 448 -25.59 -2.16 -0.57
CA CYS A 448 -24.62 -2.57 0.44
C CYS A 448 -25.15 -2.32 1.86
N ALA A 449 -25.66 -1.13 2.15
CA ALA A 449 -26.18 -0.78 3.47
C ALA A 449 -27.39 -1.66 3.86
N ALA A 450 -28.34 -1.86 2.94
CA ALA A 450 -29.51 -2.69 3.16
C ALA A 450 -29.13 -4.15 3.43
N VAL A 451 -28.30 -4.76 2.56
CA VAL A 451 -27.88 -6.16 2.68
C VAL A 451 -27.03 -6.36 3.94
N SER A 452 -26.08 -5.45 4.22
CA SER A 452 -25.23 -5.54 5.42
C SER A 452 -26.05 -5.39 6.70
N GLY A 453 -27.07 -4.53 6.72
CA GLY A 453 -27.97 -4.35 7.87
C GLY A 453 -28.80 -5.60 8.15
N VAL A 454 -29.40 -6.20 7.12
CA VAL A 454 -30.14 -7.47 7.26
C VAL A 454 -29.22 -8.60 7.70
N ALA A 455 -28.05 -8.72 7.06
CA ALA A 455 -27.07 -9.74 7.42
C ALA A 455 -26.56 -9.58 8.86
N TYR A 456 -26.36 -8.35 9.32
CA TYR A 456 -25.93 -8.08 10.69
C TYR A 456 -26.97 -8.55 11.71
N VAL A 457 -28.25 -8.22 11.50
CA VAL A 457 -29.34 -8.72 12.34
C VAL A 457 -29.42 -10.25 12.30
N ALA A 458 -29.24 -10.86 11.12
CA ALA A 458 -29.24 -12.31 10.98
C ALA A 458 -28.08 -12.99 11.74
N VAL A 459 -26.87 -12.42 11.72
CA VAL A 459 -25.74 -12.95 12.50
C VAL A 459 -25.99 -12.84 14.00
N GLN A 460 -26.62 -11.77 14.47
CA GLN A 460 -26.99 -11.63 15.89
C GLN A 460 -28.02 -12.68 16.34
N GLN A 461 -28.93 -13.09 15.46
CA GLN A 461 -29.91 -14.15 15.75
C GLN A 461 -29.34 -15.57 15.59
N PHE A 462 -28.47 -15.78 14.61
CA PHE A 462 -27.93 -17.08 14.22
C PHE A 462 -26.40 -17.09 14.24
N SER A 463 -25.82 -16.78 15.39
CA SER A 463 -24.37 -16.61 15.54
C SER A 463 -23.56 -17.83 15.09
N ALA A 464 -24.07 -19.06 15.24
CA ALA A 464 -23.38 -20.28 14.80
C ALA A 464 -23.14 -20.37 13.28
N ILE A 465 -23.94 -19.69 12.47
CA ILE A 465 -23.83 -19.69 11.00
C ILE A 465 -23.42 -18.33 10.43
N TRP A 466 -22.65 -17.56 11.21
CA TRP A 466 -22.17 -16.23 10.83
C TRP A 466 -21.41 -16.22 9.50
N LEU A 467 -20.62 -17.27 9.22
CA LEU A 467 -19.80 -17.37 8.02
C LEU A 467 -20.66 -17.54 6.74
N PRO A 468 -21.57 -18.52 6.64
CA PRO A 468 -22.52 -18.60 5.53
C PRO A 468 -23.31 -17.31 5.29
N ILE A 469 -23.80 -16.66 6.35
CA ILE A 469 -24.56 -15.39 6.24
C ILE A 469 -23.69 -14.30 5.60
N SER A 470 -22.44 -14.19 6.02
CA SER A 470 -21.49 -13.18 5.54
C SER A 470 -21.08 -13.42 4.09
N VAL A 471 -20.82 -14.67 3.71
CA VAL A 471 -20.53 -15.04 2.32
C VAL A 471 -21.74 -14.76 1.43
N LEU A 472 -22.95 -15.10 1.89
CA LEU A 472 -24.19 -14.84 1.16
C LEU A 472 -24.46 -13.34 1.02
N SER A 473 -24.17 -12.54 2.06
CA SER A 473 -24.29 -11.08 2.04
C SER A 473 -23.40 -10.46 0.96
N ALA A 474 -22.11 -10.84 0.92
CA ALA A 474 -21.19 -10.38 -0.12
C ALA A 474 -21.64 -10.82 -1.53
N ALA A 475 -22.06 -12.08 -1.69
CA ALA A 475 -22.55 -12.62 -2.96
C ALA A 475 -23.84 -11.91 -3.42
N LEU A 476 -24.76 -11.61 -2.51
CA LEU A 476 -26.02 -10.93 -2.79
C LEU A 476 -25.79 -9.50 -3.27
N VAL A 477 -24.87 -8.75 -2.64
CA VAL A 477 -24.47 -7.42 -3.15
C VAL A 477 -23.91 -7.53 -4.56
N GLY A 478 -23.00 -8.48 -4.82
CA GLY A 478 -22.47 -8.72 -6.16
C GLY A 478 -23.56 -9.05 -7.19
N ALA A 479 -24.53 -9.90 -6.82
CA ALA A 479 -25.66 -10.28 -7.68
C ALA A 479 -26.62 -9.11 -7.96
N ILE A 480 -26.95 -8.30 -6.94
CA ILE A 480 -27.79 -7.10 -7.11
C ILE A 480 -27.13 -6.14 -8.09
N VAL A 481 -25.83 -5.89 -7.91
CA VAL A 481 -25.07 -5.04 -8.83
C VAL A 481 -25.09 -5.62 -10.24
N PHE A 482 -24.81 -6.90 -10.40
CA PHE A 482 -24.83 -7.54 -11.73
C PHE A 482 -26.21 -7.40 -12.40
N ALA A 483 -27.29 -7.56 -11.64
CA ALA A 483 -28.65 -7.34 -12.13
C ALA A 483 -28.89 -5.87 -12.53
N LEU A 484 -28.41 -4.91 -11.74
CA LEU A 484 -28.49 -3.47 -12.07
C LEU A 484 -27.69 -3.14 -13.34
N VAL A 485 -26.54 -3.77 -13.56
CA VAL A 485 -25.77 -3.66 -14.82
C VAL A 485 -26.57 -4.24 -15.99
N ALA A 486 -27.14 -5.44 -15.81
CA ALA A 486 -27.88 -6.15 -16.86
C ALA A 486 -29.12 -5.39 -17.34
N VAL A 487 -29.80 -4.69 -16.43
CA VAL A 487 -30.98 -3.84 -16.74
C VAL A 487 -30.57 -2.44 -17.22
N GLY A 488 -29.27 -2.14 -17.27
CA GLY A 488 -28.76 -0.83 -17.70
C GLY A 488 -28.98 0.29 -16.70
N ALA A 489 -29.30 -0.05 -15.44
CA ALA A 489 -29.48 0.92 -14.36
C ALA A 489 -28.15 1.52 -13.87
N ILE A 490 -27.04 0.77 -14.00
CA ILE A 490 -25.67 1.21 -13.68
C ILE A 490 -24.69 0.79 -14.79
N GLU A 491 -23.54 1.47 -14.90
CA GLU A 491 -22.56 1.16 -15.96
C GLU A 491 -21.89 -0.19 -15.75
N SER A 492 -21.55 -0.86 -16.87
CA SER A 492 -20.80 -2.11 -16.82
C SER A 492 -19.38 -1.90 -16.25
N PRO A 493 -18.93 -2.72 -15.28
CA PRO A 493 -17.55 -2.75 -14.82
C PRO A 493 -16.58 -3.40 -15.83
N LEU A 494 -17.10 -3.98 -16.92
CA LEU A 494 -16.31 -4.50 -18.03
C LEU A 494 -16.29 -3.49 -19.19
N PRO A 495 -15.12 -3.20 -19.79
CA PRO A 495 -15.02 -2.33 -20.95
C PRO A 495 -15.87 -2.91 -22.08
N SER A 496 -16.73 -2.07 -22.69
CA SER A 496 -17.61 -2.52 -23.76
C SER A 496 -16.76 -2.94 -24.98
N ALA A 497 -16.67 -4.24 -25.24
CA ALA A 497 -15.91 -4.78 -26.35
C ALA A 497 -16.44 -4.36 -27.75
N ASN A 498 -17.60 -3.68 -27.81
CA ASN A 498 -18.40 -3.61 -29.04
C ASN A 498 -18.74 -2.22 -29.61
N LYS A 499 -18.28 -1.11 -29.02
CA LYS A 499 -18.63 0.23 -29.56
C LYS A 499 -17.71 0.72 -30.69
N GLY A 500 -16.55 0.09 -30.91
CA GLY A 500 -15.61 0.49 -31.96
C GLY A 500 -15.97 0.09 -33.39
N ARG A 501 -17.02 -0.72 -33.62
CA ARG A 501 -17.39 -1.18 -34.98
C ARG A 501 -18.38 -0.28 -35.72
N HIS A 502 -19.00 0.70 -35.07
CA HIS A 502 -19.99 1.58 -35.71
C HIS A 502 -19.47 2.96 -36.13
N ALA A 503 -18.21 3.32 -35.84
CA ALA A 503 -17.60 4.58 -36.29
C ALA A 503 -16.81 4.45 -37.62
N ARG A 504 -16.87 3.28 -38.27
CA ARG A 504 -16.35 3.07 -39.64
C ARG A 504 -17.47 2.56 -40.54
N ARG A 505 -18.47 3.40 -40.79
CA ARG A 505 -19.32 3.32 -41.99
C ARG A 505 -19.69 4.71 -42.42
#